data_AF-A0A3D4EJS9-F1
#
_entry.id   AF-A0A3D4EJS9-F1
#
_cell.length_a   1.000
_cell.length_b   1.000
_cell.length_c   1.000
_cell.angle_alpha   90.00
_cell.angle_beta   90.00
_cell.angle_gamma   90.00
#
_symmetry.space_group_name_H-M   'P 1'
#
loop_
_entity.id
_entity.type
_entity.pdbx_description
1 polymer ?
#
loop_
_entity_poly.entity_id
_entity_poly.type
_entity_poly.pdbx_seq_one_letter_code
_entity_poly.pdbx_strand_id
1 'polypeptide(L)'
;MKKKQIRERLNALRAQKLVHLTPKTGRTGRYYEGTYRVSSYSDLMFLVTNLIKVSVLALEKNEGVAAQELPDPQYNVLQVLLHALQLIPVEELELIDDLAQLLEEVNGDEL
;
A
#
# COMPACT_ATOMS: atom_id res chain seq x y z
N MET A 1 -11.17 -45.20 5.46
CA MET A 1 -11.98 -44.41 4.51
C MET A 1 -12.16 -42.95 4.90
N LYS A 2 -12.67 -42.60 6.09
CA LYS A 2 -12.97 -41.20 6.51
C LYS A 2 -11.80 -40.21 6.35
N LYS A 3 -10.56 -40.58 6.72
CA LYS A 3 -9.37 -39.73 6.61
C LYS A 3 -9.03 -39.33 5.16
N LYS A 4 -9.26 -40.24 4.21
CA LYS A 4 -9.05 -39.99 2.77
C LYS A 4 -10.07 -38.97 2.25
N GLN A 5 -11.34 -39.18 2.57
CA GLN A 5 -12.44 -38.26 2.24
C GLN A 5 -12.24 -36.85 2.81
N ILE A 6 -11.80 -36.72 4.06
CA ILE A 6 -11.51 -35.42 4.67
C ILE A 6 -10.34 -34.74 3.94
N ARG A 7 -9.29 -35.48 3.58
CA ARG A 7 -8.14 -34.93 2.85
C ARG A 7 -8.53 -34.42 1.47
N GLU A 8 -9.37 -35.17 0.74
CA GLU A 8 -9.90 -34.77 -0.55
C GLU A 8 -10.74 -33.48 -0.43
N ARG A 9 -11.62 -33.41 0.57
CA ARG A 9 -12.43 -32.21 0.83
C ARG A 9 -11.58 -30.99 1.23
N LEU A 10 -10.53 -31.18 2.05
CA LEU A 10 -9.60 -30.11 2.41
C LEU A 10 -8.82 -29.58 1.20
N ASN A 11 -8.36 -30.48 0.33
CA ASN A 11 -7.66 -30.08 -0.89
C ASN A 11 -8.59 -29.32 -1.85
N ALA A 12 -9.85 -29.77 -1.98
CA ALA A 12 -10.85 -29.06 -2.77
C ALA A 12 -11.14 -27.66 -2.22
N LEU A 13 -11.32 -27.53 -0.89
CA LEU A 13 -11.52 -26.24 -0.24
C LEU A 13 -10.30 -25.32 -0.38
N ARG A 14 -9.09 -25.86 -0.24
CA ARG A 14 -7.84 -25.10 -0.45
C ARG A 14 -7.77 -24.56 -1.87
N ALA A 15 -8.02 -25.41 -2.87
CA ALA A 15 -8.00 -25.01 -4.27
C ALA A 15 -9.09 -23.98 -4.60
N GLN A 16 -10.22 -24.01 -3.90
CA GLN A 16 -11.32 -23.06 -4.11
C GLN A 16 -11.16 -21.73 -3.36
N LYS A 17 -10.57 -21.75 -2.16
CA LYS A 17 -10.64 -20.61 -1.22
C LYS A 17 -9.28 -19.95 -0.96
N LEU A 18 -8.16 -20.63 -1.21
CA LEU A 18 -6.80 -20.13 -0.89
C LEU A 18 -5.99 -19.90 -2.16
N VAL A 19 -6.50 -19.03 -3.05
CA VAL A 19 -5.96 -18.82 -4.40
C VAL A 19 -5.20 -17.50 -4.58
N HIS A 20 -5.48 -16.49 -3.75
CA HIS A 20 -4.98 -15.13 -3.98
C HIS A 20 -3.65 -14.82 -3.28
N LEU A 21 -3.38 -15.49 -2.16
CA LEU A 21 -2.18 -15.24 -1.38
C LEU A 21 -1.05 -16.18 -1.84
N THR A 22 -0.02 -15.61 -2.47
CA THR A 22 1.17 -16.35 -2.86
C THR A 22 2.15 -16.40 -1.69
N PRO A 23 2.35 -17.56 -1.03
CA PRO A 23 3.22 -17.65 0.13
C PRO A 23 4.68 -17.43 -0.26
N LYS A 24 5.36 -16.56 0.46
CA LYS A 24 6.81 -16.37 0.45
C LYS A 24 7.43 -17.05 1.68
N THR A 25 8.68 -17.48 1.57
CA THR A 25 9.44 -18.10 2.68
C THR A 25 10.64 -17.25 3.02
N GLY A 26 10.78 -16.89 4.30
CA GLY A 26 11.89 -16.11 4.83
C GLY A 26 12.44 -16.71 6.12
N ARG A 27 13.42 -16.01 6.72
CA ARG A 27 14.11 -16.48 7.94
C ARG A 27 13.17 -16.72 9.12
N THR A 28 12.05 -16.01 9.20
CA THR A 28 11.05 -16.10 10.28
C THR A 28 9.86 -17.01 9.97
N GLY A 29 9.81 -17.62 8.78
CA GLY A 29 8.71 -18.51 8.36
C GLY A 29 8.02 -18.07 7.07
N ARG A 30 6.74 -18.45 6.94
CA ARG A 30 5.91 -18.08 5.77
C ARG A 30 5.27 -16.72 5.99
N TYR A 31 5.29 -15.90 4.95
CA TYR A 31 4.63 -14.59 4.93
C TYR A 31 4.04 -14.33 3.54
N TYR A 32 3.33 -13.22 3.40
CA TYR A 32 2.70 -12.78 2.16
C TYR A 32 3.06 -11.32 1.92
N GLU A 33 3.33 -10.97 0.66
CA GLU A 33 3.62 -9.59 0.26
C GLU A 33 2.52 -9.10 -0.67
N GLY A 34 2.12 -7.84 -0.48
CA GLY A 34 1.38 -7.07 -1.48
C GLY A 34 2.37 -6.15 -2.20
N THR A 35 2.25 -6.03 -3.51
CA THR A 35 3.03 -5.07 -4.31
C THR A 35 2.10 -4.03 -4.91
N TYR A 36 2.56 -2.78 -4.96
CA TYR A 36 1.89 -1.71 -5.67
C TYR A 36 2.48 -1.60 -7.07
N ARG A 37 1.61 -1.57 -8.07
CA ARG A 37 2.02 -1.35 -9.46
C ARG A 37 1.94 0.14 -9.75
N VAL A 38 3.09 0.75 -9.97
CA VAL A 38 3.24 2.17 -10.36
C VAL A 38 4.17 2.24 -11.57
N SER A 39 3.95 3.24 -12.41
CA SER A 39 4.68 3.43 -13.68
C SER A 39 5.81 4.44 -13.60
N SER A 40 5.85 5.26 -12.54
CA SER A 40 6.89 6.28 -12.27
C SER A 40 6.85 6.71 -10.81
N TYR A 41 7.85 7.47 -10.35
CA TYR A 41 7.83 8.10 -9.01
C TYR A 41 6.65 9.06 -8.85
N SER A 42 6.29 9.82 -9.88
CA SER A 42 5.11 10.68 -9.85
C SER A 42 3.82 9.88 -9.67
N ASP A 43 3.70 8.74 -10.37
CA ASP A 43 2.56 7.83 -10.22
C ASP A 43 2.45 7.25 -8.80
N LEU A 44 3.59 6.91 -8.19
CA LEU A 44 3.66 6.54 -6.77
C LEU A 44 3.18 7.67 -5.86
N MET A 45 3.66 8.90 -6.08
CA MET A 45 3.25 10.05 -5.27
C MET A 45 1.78 10.42 -5.49
N PHE A 46 1.23 10.21 -6.69
CA PHE A 46 -0.21 10.34 -6.95
C PHE A 46 -1.02 9.31 -6.18
N LEU A 47 -0.57 8.04 -6.14
CA LEU A 47 -1.19 7.01 -5.32
C LEU A 47 -1.21 7.43 -3.84
N VAL A 48 -0.06 7.82 -3.28
CA VAL A 48 0.06 8.28 -1.89
C VAL A 48 -0.88 9.46 -1.62
N THR A 49 -0.89 10.45 -2.51
CA THR A 49 -1.77 11.62 -2.42
C THR A 49 -3.24 11.24 -2.43
N ASN A 50 -3.64 10.30 -3.28
CA ASN A 50 -5.03 9.83 -3.36
C ASN A 50 -5.45 9.06 -2.11
N LEU A 51 -4.56 8.23 -1.55
CA LEU A 51 -4.82 7.54 -0.27
C LEU A 51 -5.05 8.54 0.86
N ILE A 52 -4.26 9.62 0.92
CA ILE A 52 -4.43 10.70 1.92
C ILE A 52 -5.75 11.46 1.69
N LYS A 53 -6.07 11.87 0.45
CA LYS A 53 -7.31 12.61 0.15
C LYS A 53 -8.55 11.82 0.53
N VAL A 54 -8.62 10.54 0.17
CA VAL A 54 -9.74 9.66 0.54
C VAL A 54 -9.81 9.48 2.05
N SER A 55 -8.67 9.34 2.72
CA SER A 55 -8.60 9.25 4.17
C SER A 55 -9.17 10.50 4.87
N VAL A 56 -8.86 11.70 4.36
CA VAL A 56 -9.43 12.96 4.86
C VAL A 56 -10.96 12.97 4.66
N LEU A 57 -11.43 12.68 3.45
CA LEU A 57 -12.87 12.65 3.14
C LEU A 57 -13.65 11.62 3.99
N ALA A 58 -13.02 10.50 4.34
CA ALA A 58 -13.61 9.47 5.19
C ALA A 58 -13.73 9.91 6.66
N LEU A 59 -12.84 10.80 7.13
CA LEU A 59 -12.89 11.38 8.47
C LEU A 59 -13.79 12.62 8.56
N GLU A 60 -13.97 13.34 7.46
CA GLU A 60 -14.97 14.40 7.36
C GLU A 60 -16.37 13.80 7.54
N LYS A 61 -17.15 14.33 8.49
CA LYS A 61 -18.50 13.84 8.81
C LYS A 61 -19.43 14.06 7.62
N ASN A 62 -19.48 13.10 6.69
CA ASN A 62 -20.49 13.05 5.65
C ASN A 62 -21.73 12.33 6.20
N GLU A 63 -22.67 13.11 6.75
CA GLU A 63 -23.92 12.64 7.37
C GLU A 63 -24.81 11.77 6.45
N GLY A 64 -24.52 11.69 5.15
CA GLY A 64 -25.39 11.05 4.17
C GLY A 64 -25.13 9.58 3.83
N VAL A 65 -23.91 9.05 4.02
CA VAL A 65 -23.54 7.73 3.42
C VAL A 65 -22.56 6.89 4.26
N ALA A 66 -21.67 7.52 5.04
CA ALA A 66 -20.45 6.86 5.52
C ALA A 66 -20.61 5.87 6.68
N ALA A 67 -21.62 6.03 7.54
CA ALA A 67 -21.68 5.25 8.79
C ALA A 67 -22.01 3.75 8.60
N GLN A 68 -22.69 3.39 7.49
CA GLN A 68 -23.03 2.00 7.18
C GLN A 68 -21.97 1.30 6.32
N GLU A 69 -21.28 2.04 5.45
CA GLU A 69 -20.28 1.49 4.53
C GLU A 69 -18.87 1.43 5.14
N LEU A 70 -18.58 2.29 6.12
CA LEU A 70 -17.27 2.37 6.77
C LEU A 70 -17.41 2.26 8.31
N PRO A 71 -17.48 1.04 8.87
CA PRO A 71 -17.50 0.85 10.31
C PRO A 71 -16.15 1.26 10.92
N ASP A 72 -16.17 2.11 11.95
CA ASP A 72 -14.97 2.69 12.57
C ASP A 72 -14.02 3.40 11.57
N PRO A 73 -14.43 4.56 11.02
CA PRO A 73 -13.61 5.33 10.08
C PRO A 73 -12.24 5.70 10.64
N GLN A 74 -12.12 5.91 11.96
CA GLN A 74 -10.87 6.30 12.60
C GLN A 74 -9.85 5.17 12.51
N TYR A 75 -10.25 3.95 12.88
CA TYR A 75 -9.38 2.79 12.79
C TYR A 75 -9.00 2.48 11.34
N ASN A 76 -9.96 2.47 10.43
CA ASN A 76 -9.71 2.12 9.02
C ASN A 76 -8.80 3.13 8.33
N VAL A 77 -9.02 4.43 8.55
CA VAL A 77 -8.18 5.48 8.00
C VAL A 77 -6.76 5.41 8.58
N LEU A 78 -6.61 5.15 9.87
CA LEU A 78 -5.29 4.97 10.48
C LEU A 78 -4.50 3.85 9.80
N GLN A 79 -5.12 2.70 9.52
CA GLN A 79 -4.45 1.59 8.81
C GLN A 79 -4.00 2.00 7.40
N VAL A 80 -4.84 2.72 6.66
CA VAL A 80 -4.50 3.21 5.31
C VAL A 80 -3.34 4.20 5.35
N LEU A 81 -3.35 5.15 6.29
CA LEU A 81 -2.28 6.13 6.43
C LEU A 81 -0.95 5.48 6.83
N LEU A 82 -0.96 4.46 7.71
CA LEU A 82 0.25 3.70 8.04
C LEU A 82 0.86 3.02 6.82
N HIS A 83 0.04 2.49 5.92
CA HIS A 83 0.53 1.95 4.64
C HIS A 83 1.01 3.05 3.69
N ALA A 84 0.31 4.17 3.60
CA ALA A 84 0.73 5.30 2.76
C ALA A 84 2.10 5.85 3.17
N LEU A 85 2.39 5.92 4.47
CA LEU A 85 3.70 6.33 4.99
C LEU A 85 4.84 5.41 4.52
N GLN A 86 4.59 4.10 4.44
CA GLN A 86 5.58 3.13 3.94
C GLN A 86 5.88 3.26 2.44
N LEU A 87 5.05 4.01 1.70
CA LEU A 87 5.19 4.21 0.26
C LEU A 87 5.93 5.50 -0.10
N ILE A 88 6.25 6.36 0.87
CA ILE A 88 6.96 7.62 0.62
C ILE A 88 8.45 7.31 0.39
N PRO A 89 8.99 7.59 -0.82
CA PRO A 89 10.38 7.28 -1.17
C PRO A 89 11.29 8.44 -0.72
N VAL A 90 11.59 8.52 0.58
CA VAL A 90 12.27 9.68 1.19
C VAL A 90 13.64 9.91 0.56
N GLU A 91 14.44 8.85 0.39
CA GLU A 91 15.78 8.92 -0.17
C GLU A 91 15.76 9.41 -1.63
N GLU A 92 14.78 9.00 -2.43
CA GLU A 92 14.61 9.51 -3.79
C GLU A 92 14.14 10.97 -3.83
N LEU A 93 13.41 11.44 -2.82
CA LEU A 93 13.06 12.85 -2.68
C LEU A 93 14.30 13.69 -2.30
N GLU A 94 15.15 13.20 -1.38
CA GLU A 94 16.42 13.86 -1.03
C GLU A 94 17.33 14.00 -2.27
N LEU A 95 17.37 12.99 -3.13
CA LEU A 95 18.09 13.08 -4.41
C LEU A 95 17.59 14.23 -5.30
N ILE A 96 16.28 14.49 -5.32
CA ILE A 96 15.72 15.61 -6.10
C ILE A 96 16.22 16.95 -5.55
N ASP A 97 16.29 17.09 -4.23
CA ASP A 97 16.80 18.29 -3.57
C ASP A 97 18.29 18.51 -3.88
N ASP A 98 19.12 17.46 -3.78
CA ASP A 98 20.53 17.50 -4.13
C ASP A 98 20.75 17.90 -5.59
N LEU A 99 19.95 17.35 -6.51
CA LEU A 99 20.02 17.69 -7.93
C LEU A 99 19.61 19.13 -8.20
N ALA A 100 18.61 19.65 -7.49
CA ALA A 100 18.19 21.03 -7.62
C ALA A 100 19.32 21.99 -7.20
N GLN A 101 20.00 21.70 -6.08
CA GLN A 101 21.16 22.48 -5.63
C GLN A 101 22.31 22.43 -6.64
N LEU A 102 22.67 21.25 -7.14
CA LEU A 102 23.74 21.12 -8.14
C LEU A 102 23.44 21.87 -9.44
N LEU A 103 22.17 21.90 -9.85
CA LEU A 103 21.75 22.68 -11.01
C LEU A 103 21.90 24.18 -10.78
N GLU A 104 21.63 24.68 -9.57
CA GLU A 104 21.86 26.09 -9.23
C GLU A 104 23.34 26.44 -9.24
N GLU A 105 24.21 25.58 -8.70
CA GLU A 105 25.66 25.77 -8.72
C GLU A 105 26.20 25.84 -10.15
N VAL A 106 25.80 24.92 -11.02
CA VAL A 106 26.22 24.90 -12.43
C VAL A 106 25.76 26.15 -13.18
N ASN A 107 24.53 26.61 -12.96
CA ASN A 107 23.98 27.79 -13.65
C ASN A 107 24.44 29.12 -13.03
N GLY A 108 24.86 29.11 -11.75
CA GLY A 108 25.38 30.28 -11.04
C GLY A 108 26.81 30.64 -11.44
N ASP A 109 27.58 29.69 -11.98
CA ASP A 109 28.94 29.90 -12.51
C ASP A 109 28.96 30.52 -13.93
N GLU A 110 27.80 30.73 -14.57
CA GLU A 110 27.67 31.34 -15.92
C GLU A 110 27.38 32.86 -15.92
N LEU A 111 27.46 33.55 -14.77
CA LEU A 111 27.30 35.02 -14.62
C LEU A 111 28.55 35.71 -14.06
#